data_AF-A0A1R3WCW5-F1
#
_entry.id   AF-A0A1R3WCW5-F1
#
_cell.length_a   1.000
_cell.length_b   1.000
_cell.length_c   1.000
_cell.angle_alpha   90.00
_cell.angle_beta   90.00
_cell.angle_gamma   90.00
#
_symmetry.space_group_name_H-M   'P 1'
#
loop_
_entity.id
_entity.type
_entity.pdbx_description
1 polymer ?
#
loop_
_entity_poly.entity_id
_entity_poly.type
_entity_poly.pdbx_seq_one_letter_code
_entity_poly.pdbx_strand_id
1 'polypeptide(L)'
;MLKSVNGIIGTMMLGAIALISPSGVSAEQISLTLKAQNFTVVGQFIGFAEGAYIIMTENGEMHVPAAMVSCEGAACEAATSDMIADS
;
A
#
# COMPACT_ATOMS: atom_id res chain seq x y z
N MET A 1 16.92 28.58 58.97
CA MET A 1 17.62 27.29 58.79
C MET A 1 16.60 26.16 58.91
N LEU A 2 16.07 25.68 57.78
CA LEU A 2 15.16 24.52 57.76
C LEU A 2 16.00 23.26 57.53
N LYS A 3 15.90 22.29 58.44
CA LYS A 3 16.54 20.97 58.36
C LYS A 3 15.90 20.18 57.20
N SER A 4 16.72 19.81 56.22
CA SER A 4 16.34 18.95 55.11
C SER A 4 16.34 17.49 55.57
N VAL A 5 15.23 16.78 55.35
CA VAL A 5 15.11 15.33 55.58
C VAL A 5 14.53 14.65 54.35
N ASN A 6 15.19 13.52 54.04
CA ASN A 6 14.65 12.29 53.46
C ASN A 6 14.27 12.22 51.97
N GLY A 7 14.78 11.16 51.32
CA GLY A 7 14.02 10.43 50.30
C GLY A 7 14.78 10.00 49.05
N ILE A 8 15.87 9.25 49.17
CA ILE A 8 16.43 8.44 48.06
C ILE A 8 15.60 7.18 47.84
N ILE A 9 14.39 7.27 47.26
CA ILE A 9 13.62 6.09 46.82
C ILE A 9 12.78 6.46 45.58
N GLY A 10 12.90 5.66 44.51
CA GLY A 10 12.06 5.73 43.31
C GLY A 10 12.89 5.52 42.05
N THR A 11 13.51 4.36 41.86
CA THR A 11 12.92 3.18 41.22
C THR A 11 12.34 3.48 39.83
N MET A 12 13.19 3.28 38.82
CA MET A 12 12.92 2.48 37.62
C MET A 12 11.54 2.66 36.96
N MET A 13 11.49 3.44 35.88
CA MET A 13 10.46 3.27 34.86
C MET A 13 11.13 3.14 33.49
N LEU A 14 11.35 1.88 33.07
CA LEU A 14 11.59 1.53 31.67
C LEU A 14 10.26 1.72 30.92
N GLY A 15 10.08 2.89 30.29
CA GLY A 15 9.00 3.12 29.34
C GLY A 15 9.46 2.73 27.94
N ALA A 16 9.26 1.48 27.55
CA ALA A 16 9.37 1.08 26.15
C ALA A 16 8.15 1.64 25.40
N ILE A 17 8.36 2.74 24.66
CA ILE A 17 7.35 3.30 23.77
C ILE A 17 7.17 2.31 22.62
N ALA A 18 6.09 1.53 22.65
CA ALA A 18 5.70 0.68 21.54
C ALA A 18 5.42 1.58 20.32
N LEU A 19 6.25 1.42 19.29
CA LEU A 19 6.06 2.04 17.99
C LEU A 19 4.78 1.46 17.36
N ILE A 20 3.67 2.16 17.54
CA ILE A 20 2.47 2.02 16.72
C ILE A 20 2.82 2.52 15.32
N SER A 21 3.40 1.64 14.50
CA SER A 21 3.54 1.87 13.07
C SER A 21 2.14 1.88 12.47
N PRO A 22 1.67 2.99 11.87
CA PRO A 22 0.46 2.93 11.08
C PRO A 22 0.76 2.01 9.90
N SER A 23 0.01 0.91 9.80
CA SER A 23 -0.09 0.13 8.57
C SER A 23 -0.77 1.05 7.54
N GLY A 24 0.01 1.92 6.91
CA GLY A 24 -0.45 2.67 5.77
C GLY A 24 -0.90 1.65 4.75
N VAL A 25 -2.19 1.65 4.43
CA VAL A 25 -2.71 1.09 3.19
C VAL A 25 -2.05 1.94 2.11
N SER A 26 -0.84 1.53 1.73
CA SER A 26 -0.04 2.23 0.76
C SER A 26 -0.70 1.94 -0.57
N ALA A 27 -1.29 2.96 -1.18
CA ALA A 27 -1.84 2.83 -2.52
C ALA A 27 -0.73 2.30 -3.44
N GLU A 28 -0.86 1.04 -3.83
CA GLU A 28 0.22 0.27 -4.45
C GLU A 28 0.40 0.76 -5.88
N GLN A 29 1.59 1.25 -6.22
CA GLN A 29 1.88 1.65 -7.59
C GLN A 29 2.08 0.41 -8.46
N ILE A 30 1.44 0.40 -9.62
CA ILE A 30 1.59 -0.65 -10.63
C ILE A 30 2.00 -0.06 -11.96
N SER A 31 2.74 -0.87 -12.71
CA SER A 31 3.13 -0.59 -14.09
C SER A 31 2.35 -1.50 -15.02
N LEU A 32 1.64 -0.91 -15.97
CA LEU A 32 0.88 -1.61 -17.01
C LEU A 32 1.54 -1.39 -18.36
N THR A 33 2.13 -2.44 -18.91
CA THR A 33 2.81 -2.40 -20.21
C THR A 33 1.92 -3.00 -21.29
N LEU A 34 1.53 -2.22 -22.30
CA LEU A 34 0.75 -2.70 -23.44
C LEU A 34 1.56 -3.64 -24.31
N LYS A 35 0.99 -4.82 -24.59
CA LYS A 35 1.60 -5.86 -25.43
C LYS A 35 1.79 -5.43 -26.89
N ALA A 36 0.96 -4.49 -27.37
CA ALA A 36 0.96 -4.07 -28.76
C ALA A 36 2.04 -3.04 -29.12
N GLN A 37 2.37 -2.12 -28.19
CA GLN A 37 3.13 -0.90 -28.53
C GLN A 37 4.28 -0.57 -27.56
N ASN A 38 4.63 -1.46 -26.62
CA ASN A 38 5.64 -1.20 -25.56
C ASN A 38 5.38 0.13 -24.83
N PHE A 39 4.11 0.52 -24.70
CA PHE A 39 3.72 1.69 -23.93
C PHE A 39 3.46 1.24 -22.50
N THR A 40 4.14 1.88 -21.54
CA THR A 40 3.99 1.57 -20.11
C THR A 40 3.30 2.73 -19.42
N VAL A 41 2.21 2.42 -18.71
CA VAL A 41 1.49 3.37 -17.86
C VAL A 41 1.79 3.02 -16.41
N VAL A 42 2.21 4.01 -15.63
CA VAL A 42 2.42 3.87 -14.19
C VAL A 42 1.32 4.64 -13.48
N GLY A 43 0.70 4.02 -12.49
CA GLY A 43 -0.36 4.63 -11.71
C GLY A 43 -0.58 3.92 -10.39
N GLN A 44 -1.38 4.53 -9.52
CA GLN A 44 -1.82 3.90 -8.28
C GLN A 44 -2.92 2.89 -8.59
N PHE A 45 -2.73 1.64 -8.20
CA PHE A 45 -3.80 0.65 -8.27
C PHE A 45 -4.88 0.98 -7.26
N ILE A 46 -6.10 1.19 -7.76
CA ILE A 46 -7.27 1.48 -6.93
C ILE A 46 -8.33 0.39 -7.03
N GLY A 47 -8.23 -0.51 -8.03
CA GLY A 47 -9.08 -1.70 -8.10
C GLY A 47 -8.96 -2.49 -9.40
N PHE A 48 -9.67 -3.61 -9.44
CA PHE A 48 -9.86 -4.42 -10.63
C PHE A 48 -11.35 -4.70 -10.79
N ALA A 49 -11.92 -4.40 -11.95
CA ALA A 49 -13.33 -4.65 -12.24
C ALA A 49 -13.53 -4.91 -13.74
N GLU A 50 -14.51 -5.75 -14.08
CA GLU A 50 -14.93 -5.99 -15.48
C GLU A 50 -13.76 -6.41 -16.40
N GLY A 51 -12.73 -7.08 -15.86
CA GLY A 51 -11.56 -7.49 -16.64
C GLY A 51 -10.53 -6.37 -16.90
N ALA A 52 -10.66 -5.21 -16.24
CA ALA A 52 -9.78 -4.05 -16.38
C ALA A 52 -9.13 -3.66 -15.05
N TYR A 53 -7.86 -3.26 -15.13
CA TYR A 53 -7.14 -2.58 -14.05
C TYR A 53 -7.63 -1.14 -13.97
N ILE A 54 -8.06 -0.73 -12.78
CA ILE A 54 -8.43 0.65 -12.47
C ILE A 54 -7.24 1.28 -11.76
N ILE A 55 -6.63 2.26 -12.40
CA ILE A 55 -5.48 3.00 -11.87
C ILE A 55 -5.76 4.50 -11.77
N MET A 56 -5.27 5.13 -10.71
CA MET A 56 -5.23 6.58 -10.58
C MET A 56 -3.91 7.11 -11.14
N THR A 57 -4.01 7.93 -12.18
CA THR A 57 -2.88 8.65 -12.80
C THR A 57 -2.97 10.14 -12.50
N GLU A 58 -1.96 10.93 -12.87
CA GLU A 58 -2.03 12.40 -12.75
C GLU A 58 -3.19 13.01 -13.54
N ASN A 59 -3.65 12.33 -14.60
CA ASN A 59 -4.78 12.75 -15.43
C ASN A 59 -6.13 12.27 -14.89
N GLY A 60 -6.15 11.59 -13.74
CA GLY A 60 -7.32 10.98 -13.14
C GLY A 60 -7.36 9.46 -13.29
N GLU A 61 -8.55 8.90 -13.07
CA GLU A 61 -8.82 7.46 -13.15
C GLU A 61 -8.74 6.96 -14.60
N MET A 62 -8.04 5.85 -14.79
CA MET A 62 -7.86 5.20 -16.07
C MET A 62 -8.17 3.71 -15.94
N HIS A 63 -8.98 3.20 -16.87
CA HIS A 63 -9.35 1.79 -16.94
C HIS A 63 -8.56 1.13 -18.08
N VAL A 64 -7.79 0.09 -17.74
CA VAL A 64 -6.88 -0.56 -18.67
C VAL A 64 -7.21 -2.05 -18.75
N PRO A 65 -7.66 -2.56 -19.92
CA PRO A 65 -8.04 -3.97 -20.07
C PRO A 65 -6.85 -4.92 -19.79
N ALA A 66 -7.00 -5.85 -18.84
CA ALA A 66 -5.95 -6.80 -18.49
C ALA A 66 -5.56 -7.71 -19.66
N ALA A 67 -6.50 -8.00 -20.56
CA ALA A 67 -6.26 -8.80 -21.75
C ALA A 67 -5.17 -8.22 -22.67
N MET A 68 -4.95 -6.90 -22.63
CA MET A 68 -4.06 -6.19 -23.56
C MET A 68 -2.74 -5.73 -22.93
N VAL A 69 -2.59 -5.86 -21.61
CA VAL A 69 -1.42 -5.38 -20.87
C VAL A 69 -0.74 -6.50 -20.08
N SER A 70 0.52 -6.28 -19.77
CA SER A 70 1.27 -7.01 -18.75
C SER A 70 1.32 -6.12 -17.51
N CYS A 71 0.91 -6.65 -16.38
CA CYS A 71 0.91 -5.94 -15.10
C CYS A 71 2.16 -6.32 -14.31
N GLU A 72 2.88 -5.32 -13.80
CA GLU A 72 3.99 -5.48 -12.88
C GLU A 72 3.77 -4.66 -11.60
N GLY A 73 3.90 -5.32 -10.44
CA GLY A 73 3.68 -4.73 -9.12
C GLY A 73 2.95 -5.69 -8.17
N ALA A 74 3.02 -5.42 -6.87
CA ALA A 74 2.43 -6.30 -5.84
C ALA A 74 0.89 -6.43 -5.97
N ALA A 75 0.21 -5.37 -6.45
CA ALA A 75 -1.23 -5.38 -6.67
C ALA A 75 -1.68 -6.24 -7.88
N CYS A 76 -0.79 -6.62 -8.79
CA CYS A 76 -1.13 -7.47 -9.93
C CYS A 76 -1.51 -8.91 -9.50
N GLU A 77 -0.89 -9.40 -8.41
CA GLU A 77 -1.17 -10.72 -7.84
C GLU A 77 -2.55 -10.76 -7.17
N ALA A 78 -2.94 -9.65 -6.54
CA ALA A 78 -4.27 -9.49 -5.94
C ALA A 78 -5.38 -9.49 -7.00
N ALA A 79 -5.17 -8.78 -8.12
CA ALA A 79 -6.15 -8.74 -9.22
C ALA A 79 -6.34 -10.09 -9.91
N THR A 80 -5.28 -10.89 -10.04
CA THR A 80 -5.36 -12.24 -10.62
C THR A 80 -6.15 -13.20 -9.72
N SER A 81 -6.04 -13.07 -8.40
CA SER A 81 -6.76 -13.95 -7.46
C SER A 81 -8.28 -13.77 -7.53
N ASP A 82 -8.76 -12.59 -7.93
CA ASP A 82 -10.19 -12.30 -8.13
C ASP A 82 -10.77 -13.04 -9.35
N MET A 83 -9.97 -13.21 -10.41
CA MET A 83 -10.39 -13.92 -11.63
C MET A 83 -10.59 -15.44 -11.43
N ILE A 84 -10.07 -16.02 -10.34
CA ILE A 84 -10.13 -17.46 -10.05
C ILE A 84 -11.33 -17.80 -9.15
N ALA A 85 -12.03 -16.79 -8.60
CA ALA A 85 -13.17 -17.01 -7.71
C ALA A 85 -14.52 -17.23 -8.43
N ASP A 86 -14.57 -17.09 -9.76
CA ASP A 86 -15.75 -17.35 -10.61
C ASP A 86 -15.48 -18.54 -11.55
N SER A 87 -15.40 -19.76 -10.99
CA SER A 87 -15.31 -21.01 -11.76
C SER A 87 -16.09 -22.13 -11.09
#